data_AF-A0A2I8EW83-F1
#
_entry.id   AF-A0A2I8EW83-F1
#
_cell.length_a   1.000
_cell.length_b   1.000
_cell.length_c   1.000
_cell.angle_alpha   90.00
_cell.angle_beta   90.00
_cell.angle_gamma   90.00
#
_symmetry.space_group_name_H-M   'P 1'
#
loop_
_entity.id
_entity.type
_entity.pdbx_description
1 polymer ?
#
loop_
_entity_poly.entity_id
_entity_poly.type
_entity_poly.pdbx_seq_one_letter_code
_entity_poly.pdbx_strand_id
1 'polypeptide(L)' 'MNRHIRYKGYEVAPAAQRLPNGLFAANLTIEKATAASGGHAYSFDALDYFFDEEHALAYAFRWGRLWIDSHQ' A
#
# COMPACT_ATOMS: atom_id res chain seq x y z
N MET A 1 6.38 -2.23 12.88
CA MET A 1 4.97 -2.66 12.87
C MET A 1 4.39 -2.35 11.50
N ASN A 2 4.09 -3.34 10.68
CA ASN A 2 3.40 -3.11 9.39
C ASN A 2 1.94 -2.75 9.70
N ARG A 3 1.59 -1.49 9.48
CA ARG A 3 0.30 -0.94 9.89
C ARG A 3 -0.72 -1.24 8.81
N HIS A 4 -1.30 -2.43 8.85
CA HIS A 4 -2.39 -2.81 7.96
C HIS A 4 -3.64 -2.05 8.39
N ILE A 5 -4.25 -1.31 7.46
CA ILE A 5 -5.40 -0.45 7.73
C ILE A 5 -6.58 -0.96 6.92
N ARG A 6 -7.70 -1.21 7.57
CA ARG A 6 -8.94 -1.60 6.89
C ARG A 6 -9.71 -0.37 6.47
N TYR A 7 -10.01 -0.27 5.18
CA TYR A 7 -10.74 0.84 4.58
C TYR A 7 -11.78 0.31 3.58
N LYS A 8 -13.06 0.61 3.80
CA LYS A 8 -14.18 0.25 2.91
C LYS A 8 -14.23 -1.26 2.52
N GLY A 9 -13.83 -2.15 3.44
CA GLY A 9 -13.79 -3.60 3.18
C GLY A 9 -12.54 -4.09 2.44
N TYR A 10 -11.55 -3.23 2.25
CA TYR A 10 -10.20 -3.57 1.79
C TYR A 10 -9.22 -3.46 2.95
N GLU A 11 -8.20 -4.32 2.98
CA GLU A 11 -7.03 -4.22 3.84
C GLU A 11 -5.90 -3.57 3.05
N VAL A 12 -5.39 -2.45 3.56
CA VAL A 12 -4.36 -1.63 2.93
C VAL A 12 -3.09 -1.77 3.74
N ALA A 13 -2.06 -2.34 3.14
CA ALA A 13 -0.76 -2.55 3.73
C ALA A 13 0.29 -1.72 2.97
N PRO A 14 0.54 -0.46 3.40
CA PRO A 14 1.65 0.31 2.88
C PRO A 14 2.98 -0.26 3.39
N ALA A 15 3.97 -0.32 2.53
CA ALA A 15 5.32 -0.78 2.84
C ALA A 15 6.35 0.18 2.23
N ALA A 16 7.46 0.38 2.94
CA ALA A 16 8.59 1.14 2.42
C ALA A 16 9.78 0.20 2.29
N GLN A 17 10.20 -0.05 1.05
CA GLN A 17 11.34 -0.92 0.78
C GLN A 17 12.58 -0.07 0.57
N ARG A 18 13.57 -0.20 1.46
CA ARG A 18 14.86 0.45 1.28
C ARG A 18 15.64 -0.20 0.14
N LEU A 19 16.13 0.63 -0.77
CA LEU A 19 16.89 0.25 -1.95
C LEU A 19 18.41 0.42 -1.73
N PRO A 20 19.25 -0.25 -2.53
CA PRO A 20 20.71 -0.14 -2.44
C PRO A 20 21.24 1.28 -2.71
N ASN A 21 20.48 2.08 -3.47
CA ASN A 21 20.81 3.49 -3.77
C ASN A 21 20.53 4.45 -2.60
N GLY A 22 19.99 3.96 -1.47
CA GLY A 22 19.66 4.78 -0.31
C GLY A 22 18.25 5.37 -0.32
N LEU A 23 17.46 5.14 -1.36
CA LEU A 23 16.05 5.55 -1.42
C LEU A 23 15.13 4.48 -0.83
N PHE A 24 13.90 4.88 -0.51
CA PHE A 24 12.81 4.03 -0.10
C PHE A 24 11.76 3.99 -1.22
N ALA A 25 11.51 2.81 -1.77
CA ALA A 25 10.39 2.58 -2.66
C ALA A 25 9.09 2.50 -1.86
N ALA A 26 8.10 3.28 -2.27
CA ALA A 26 6.74 3.23 -1.73
C ALA A 26 6.01 2.04 -2.36
N ASN A 27 5.86 0.97 -1.60
CA ASN A 27 5.14 -0.23 -2.01
C ASN A 27 3.78 -0.27 -1.32
N LEU A 28 2.84 -0.96 -1.91
CA LEU A 28 1.48 -1.03 -1.41
C LEU A 28 0.81 -2.34 -1.78
N THR A 29 0.23 -3.00 -0.80
CA THR A 29 -0.67 -4.14 -1.03
C THR A 29 -2.08 -3.77 -0.60
N ILE A 30 -3.06 -4.05 -1.44
CA ILE A 30 -4.48 -3.85 -1.17
C ILE A 30 -5.18 -5.19 -1.35
N GLU A 31 -5.78 -5.72 -0.28
CA GLU A 31 -6.47 -7.00 -0.30
C GLU A 31 -7.95 -6.79 -0.03
N LYS A 32 -8.83 -7.40 -0.82
CA LYS A 32 -10.27 -7.33 -0.55
C LYS A 32 -10.63 -8.31 0.58
N ALA A 33 -11.14 -7.81 1.70
CA ALA A 33 -11.44 -8.60 2.90
C ALA A 33 -12.77 -9.39 2.81
N THR A 34 -13.11 -9.98 1.65
CA THR A 34 -14.36 -10.77 1.54
C THR A 34 -14.18 -12.17 2.13
N ALA A 35 -15.12 -12.54 3.00
CA ALA A 35 -15.09 -13.80 3.75
C ALA A 35 -15.43 -15.07 2.94
N ALA A 36 -15.62 -14.97 1.61
CA ALA A 36 -16.33 -16.02 0.87
C ALA A 36 -15.58 -16.65 -0.32
N SER A 37 -14.64 -15.98 -0.99
CA SER A 37 -13.93 -16.58 -2.14
C SER A 37 -12.73 -15.74 -2.55
N GLY A 38 -11.52 -16.25 -2.30
CA GLY A 38 -10.27 -15.81 -2.95
C GLY A 38 -10.15 -14.31 -3.18
N GLY A 39 -10.09 -13.53 -2.09
CA GLY A 39 -9.98 -12.07 -2.16
C GLY A 39 -8.88 -11.64 -3.12
N HIS A 40 -9.23 -10.81 -4.11
CA HIS A 40 -8.26 -10.26 -5.04
C HIS A 40 -7.30 -9.36 -4.27
N ALA A 41 -6.02 -9.70 -4.30
CA ALA A 41 -4.94 -8.90 -3.77
C ALA A 41 -4.29 -8.12 -4.93
N TYR A 42 -4.14 -6.82 -4.75
CA TYR A 42 -3.47 -5.93 -5.67
C TYR A 42 -2.17 -5.47 -5.02
N SER A 43 -1.05 -5.86 -5.61
CA SER A 43 0.27 -5.42 -5.18
C SER A 43 0.81 -4.39 -6.16
N PHE A 44 1.29 -3.28 -5.61
CA PHE A 44 1.92 -2.20 -6.34
C PHE A 44 3.33 -2.01 -5.77
N ASP A 45 4.32 -2.28 -6.61
CA ASP A 45 5.72 -2.10 -6.27
C ASP A 45 6.23 -0.77 -6.80
N ALA A 46 6.98 -0.05 -5.97
CA ALA A 46 7.64 1.22 -6.30
C ALA A 46 6.71 2.25 -6.97
N LEU A 47 5.59 2.58 -6.30
CA LEU A 47 4.69 3.67 -6.71
C LEU A 47 5.43 4.98 -6.91
N ASP A 48 6.41 5.25 -6.05
CA ASP A 48 7.36 6.37 -6.13
C ASP A 48 8.57 6.08 -5.23
N TYR A 49 9.61 6.90 -5.31
CA TYR A 49 10.84 6.78 -4.53
C TYR A 49 11.06 8.00 -3.63
N PHE A 50 11.32 7.75 -2.35
CA PHE A 50 11.51 8.80 -1.35
C PHE A 50 12.85 8.65 -0.64
N PHE A 51 13.35 9.75 -0.08
CA PHE A 51 14.55 9.70 0.78
C PHE A 51 14.24 9.20 2.19
N ASP A 52 12.98 9.32 2.64
CA ASP A 52 12.54 8.89 3.97
C ASP A 52 11.50 7.78 3.90
N GLU A 53 11.60 6.84 4.84
CA GLU A 53 10.66 5.73 5.01
C GLU A 53 9.24 6.24 5.32
N GLU A 54 9.11 7.22 6.22
CA GLU A 54 7.80 7.76 6.62
C GLU A 54 7.08 8.45 5.45
N HIS A 55 7.81 9.14 4.59
CA HIS A 55 7.26 9.74 3.37
C HIS A 55 6.75 8.66 2.40
N ALA A 56 7.53 7.60 2.19
CA ALA A 56 7.11 6.47 1.35
C ALA A 56 5.85 5.79 1.88
N LEU A 57 5.79 5.52 3.19
CA LEU A 57 4.61 4.91 3.83
C LEU A 57 3.37 5.81 3.76
N ALA A 58 3.52 7.10 4.08
CA ALA A 58 2.41 8.05 4.07
C ALA A 58 1.86 8.24 2.64
N TYR A 59 2.74 8.26 1.65
CA TYR A 59 2.37 8.35 0.24
C TYR A 59 1.63 7.09 -0.22
N ALA A 60 2.21 5.90 0.00
CA ALA A 60 1.58 4.62 -0.35
C ALA A 60 0.19 4.49 0.28
N PHE A 61 0.03 4.89 1.55
CA PHE A 61 -1.26 4.86 2.22
C PHE A 61 -2.29 5.80 1.57
N ARG A 62 -1.91 7.05 1.29
CA ARG A 62 -2.82 8.03 0.68
C ARG A 62 -3.23 7.60 -0.72
N TRP A 63 -2.26 7.10 -1.50
CA TRP A 63 -2.51 6.57 -2.84
C TRP A 63 -3.46 5.37 -2.78
N GLY A 64 -3.25 4.44 -1.84
CA GLY A 64 -4.13 3.27 -1.68
C GLY A 64 -5.58 3.63 -1.38
N ARG A 65 -5.81 4.65 -0.56
CA ARG A 65 -7.17 5.16 -0.32
C ARG A 65 -7.80 5.73 -1.59
N LEU A 66 -7.04 6.48 -2.39
CA LEU A 66 -7.51 7.05 -3.65
C LEU A 66 -7.84 5.94 -4.67
N TRP A 67 -6.98 4.93 -4.76
CA TRP A 67 -7.17 3.79 -5.65
C TRP A 67 -8.46 3.02 -5.32
N ILE A 68 -8.69 2.72 -4.03
CA ILE A 68 -9.93 2.08 -3.56
C ILE A 68 -11.15 2.93 -3.92
N ASP A 69 -11.07 4.24 -3.72
CA ASP A 69 -12.18 5.14 -4.02
C ASP A 69 -12.53 5.16 -5.51
N SER A 70 -11.53 5.05 -6.38
CA SER A 70 -11.71 4.96 -7.84
C SER A 70 -12.12 3.57 -8.34
N HIS A 71 -11.96 2.51 -7.55
CA HIS A 71 -12.26 1.11 -7.92
C HIS A 71 -13.52 0.56 -7.22
N GLN A 72 -14.29 1.42 -6.57
CA GLN A 72 -15.56 1.08 -5.89
C GLN A 72 -16.75 1.25 -6.84
#